data_AF-A0A972RKJ1-F1
#
_entry.id   AF-A0A972RKJ1-F1
#
_cell.length_a   1.000
_cell.length_b   1.000
_cell.length_c   1.000
_cell.angle_alpha   90.00
_cell.angle_beta   90.00
_cell.angle_gamma   90.00
#
_symmetry.space_group_name_H-M   'P 1'
#
loop_
_entity.id
_entity.type
_entity.pdbx_description
1 polymer ?
#
loop_
_entity_poly.entity_id
_entity_poly.type
_entity_poly.pdbx_seq_one_letter_code
_entity_poly.pdbx_strand_id
1 'polypeptide(L)'
;LDQKRTWKQAVKAVMQSLEPLGDEYCRVLQAGLTDDRWCDRYPNRGKQSGAFSCGTFDGAPYIMMNYQPTVLDHVFTLAHEAGHSMHSYYSAKSQPFQYYDYVIFVAEVASTFNEQLLSRHLMRQAKTDEERAYLINRDIDAIRGTIIRQTMFAEFEKVIHELAESGEPLTIDCFKSEYEKLLKAYFGPNFVIDEQLKLECLRIPHFYRAFYVYKYATGLSAAIALSERVLSGGPRELSDYLSFLKGGCSKYPLDLLRDAGVDMAKSGPVETALDRFETLVDELDALL
;
A
#
# COMPACT_ATOMS: atom_id res chain seq x y z
N LEU A 1 -15.99 -14.92 3.61
CA LEU A 1 -15.79 -15.87 2.50
C LEU A 1 -14.99 -17.08 2.99
N ASP A 2 -15.62 -18.27 3.10
CA ASP A 2 -14.91 -19.51 3.44
C ASP A 2 -14.26 -20.11 2.18
N GLN A 3 -13.24 -19.43 1.66
CA GLN A 3 -12.49 -19.87 0.49
C GLN A 3 -11.07 -20.25 0.87
N LYS A 4 -10.75 -21.54 0.76
CA LYS A 4 -9.38 -22.04 0.90
C LYS A 4 -8.61 -21.89 -0.41
N ARG A 5 -7.58 -21.05 -0.40
CA ARG A 5 -6.62 -20.88 -1.51
C ARG A 5 -5.29 -21.51 -1.14
N THR A 6 -4.88 -22.55 -1.82
CA THR A 6 -3.53 -23.12 -1.66
C THR A 6 -2.46 -22.12 -2.12
N TRP A 7 -1.22 -22.26 -1.67
CA TRP A 7 -0.10 -21.43 -2.14
C TRP A 7 -0.02 -21.36 -3.68
N LYS A 8 -0.19 -22.49 -4.36
CA LYS A 8 -0.18 -22.53 -5.84
C LYS A 8 -1.32 -21.72 -6.46
N GLN A 9 -2.50 -21.74 -5.85
CA GLN A 9 -3.64 -20.94 -6.30
C GLN A 9 -3.42 -19.45 -6.02
N ALA A 10 -2.80 -19.10 -4.88
CA ALA A 10 -2.44 -17.71 -4.56
C ALA A 10 -1.40 -17.17 -5.54
N VAL A 11 -0.30 -17.89 -5.79
CA VAL A 11 0.69 -17.53 -6.80
C VAL A 11 0.03 -17.37 -8.15
N LYS A 12 -0.84 -18.30 -8.57
CA LYS A 12 -1.56 -18.19 -9.85
C LYS A 12 -2.39 -16.91 -9.92
N ALA A 13 -3.18 -16.60 -8.89
CA ALA A 13 -4.00 -15.38 -8.87
C ALA A 13 -3.15 -14.11 -8.94
N VAL A 14 -2.05 -14.05 -8.20
CA VAL A 14 -1.09 -12.93 -8.23
C VAL A 14 -0.44 -12.82 -9.62
N MET A 15 0.02 -13.92 -10.21
CA MET A 15 0.64 -13.86 -11.55
C MET A 15 -0.36 -13.39 -12.61
N GLN A 16 -1.61 -13.87 -12.56
CA GLN A 16 -2.66 -13.48 -13.49
C GLN A 16 -3.06 -12.00 -13.32
N SER A 17 -3.07 -11.49 -12.09
CA SER A 17 -3.34 -10.07 -11.87
C SER A 17 -2.23 -9.15 -12.37
N LEU A 18 -1.00 -9.66 -12.44
CA LEU A 18 0.19 -8.90 -12.82
C LEU A 18 0.56 -9.04 -14.31
N GLU A 19 -0.20 -9.79 -15.11
CA GLU A 19 -0.05 -9.88 -16.57
C GLU A 19 0.11 -8.50 -17.27
N PRO A 20 -0.59 -7.42 -16.86
CA PRO A 20 -0.40 -6.09 -17.46
C PRO A 20 1.02 -5.52 -17.31
N LEU A 21 1.86 -6.06 -16.42
CA LEU A 21 3.25 -5.63 -16.22
C LEU A 21 4.24 -6.22 -17.24
N GLY A 22 3.76 -7.10 -18.13
CA GLY A 22 4.51 -7.65 -19.24
C GLY A 22 5.31 -8.91 -18.91
N ASP A 23 5.69 -9.62 -19.98
CA ASP A 23 6.26 -10.97 -19.91
C ASP A 23 7.54 -11.06 -19.08
N GLU A 24 8.41 -10.05 -19.13
CA GLU A 24 9.66 -10.04 -18.36
C GLU A 24 9.37 -10.01 -16.85
N TYR A 25 8.49 -9.10 -16.42
CA TYR A 25 8.08 -8.98 -15.03
C TYR A 25 7.48 -10.30 -14.53
N CYS A 26 6.52 -10.84 -15.29
CA CYS A 26 5.82 -12.06 -14.92
C CYS A 26 6.76 -13.28 -14.88
N ARG A 27 7.64 -13.42 -15.87
CA ARG A 27 8.59 -14.55 -15.93
C ARG A 27 9.54 -14.57 -14.75
N VAL A 28 10.12 -13.41 -14.40
CA VAL A 28 11.07 -13.30 -13.28
C VAL A 28 10.36 -13.61 -11.96
N LEU A 29 9.23 -12.96 -11.69
CA LEU A 29 8.50 -13.17 -10.45
C LEU A 29 8.00 -14.61 -10.32
N GLN A 30 7.49 -15.20 -11.41
CA GLN A 30 7.01 -16.58 -11.40
C GLN A 30 8.14 -17.54 -11.02
N ALA A 31 9.29 -17.46 -11.70
CA ALA A 31 10.46 -18.27 -11.37
C ALA A 31 10.89 -18.08 -9.90
N GLY A 32 10.89 -16.85 -9.40
CA GLY A 32 11.13 -16.51 -8.00
C GLY A 32 10.21 -17.25 -7.02
N LEU A 33 8.90 -17.22 -7.27
CA LEU A 33 7.88 -17.81 -6.39
C LEU A 33 7.80 -19.34 -6.48
N THR A 34 8.22 -19.94 -7.61
CA THR A 34 8.11 -21.39 -7.87
C THR A 34 9.43 -22.13 -7.73
N ASP A 35 10.43 -21.77 -8.52
CA ASP A 35 11.62 -22.57 -8.80
C ASP A 35 12.85 -22.08 -8.03
N ASP A 36 13.06 -20.76 -7.98
CA ASP A 36 14.22 -20.10 -7.37
C ASP A 36 14.07 -19.91 -5.85
N ARG A 37 12.93 -20.34 -5.29
CA ARG A 37 12.66 -20.37 -3.84
C ARG A 37 12.83 -19.02 -3.14
N TRP A 38 12.36 -17.94 -3.76
CA TRP A 38 12.36 -16.63 -3.12
C TRP A 38 11.51 -16.62 -1.86
N CYS A 39 10.45 -17.44 -1.77
CA CYS A 39 9.52 -17.39 -0.65
C CYS A 39 9.71 -18.51 0.38
N ASP A 40 9.94 -18.12 1.64
CA ASP A 40 9.72 -18.96 2.82
C ASP A 40 8.27 -18.82 3.31
N ARG A 41 7.43 -19.79 2.96
CA ARG A 41 5.97 -19.61 2.77
C ARG A 41 5.14 -19.73 4.04
N TYR A 42 5.42 -20.72 4.88
CA TYR A 42 4.49 -21.18 5.92
C TYR A 42 4.99 -20.86 7.32
N PRO A 43 4.08 -20.73 8.31
CA PRO A 43 4.46 -20.61 9.71
C PRO A 43 5.16 -21.87 10.20
N ASN A 44 6.17 -21.69 11.04
CA ASN A 44 6.83 -22.78 11.75
C ASN A 44 7.32 -22.30 13.14
N ARG A 45 7.68 -23.25 14.01
CA ARG A 45 8.06 -22.96 15.39
C ARG A 45 9.33 -22.09 15.42
N GLY A 46 9.21 -20.88 15.97
CA GLY A 46 10.32 -19.94 16.10
C GLY A 46 10.50 -18.99 14.92
N LYS A 47 9.67 -19.10 13.88
CA LYS A 47 9.66 -18.14 12.76
C LYS A 47 9.12 -16.78 13.20
N GLN A 48 9.71 -15.73 12.63
CA GLN A 48 9.24 -14.36 12.80
C GLN A 48 7.79 -14.20 12.29
N SER A 49 7.00 -13.37 12.97
CA SER A 49 5.61 -13.07 12.58
C SER A 49 5.55 -12.13 11.38
N GLY A 50 4.37 -12.05 10.75
CA GLY A 50 4.12 -11.13 9.63
C GLY A 50 4.64 -11.63 8.28
N ALA A 51 5.00 -10.68 7.43
CA ALA A 51 5.64 -10.87 6.13
C ALA A 51 6.65 -9.75 5.88
N PHE A 52 7.66 -10.01 5.06
CA PHE A 52 8.55 -8.98 4.53
C PHE A 52 9.28 -9.47 3.27
N SER A 53 9.78 -8.54 2.48
CA SER A 53 10.74 -8.75 1.42
C SER A 53 12.09 -8.14 1.81
N CYS A 54 13.18 -8.82 1.45
CA CYS A 54 14.54 -8.35 1.64
C CYS A 54 15.42 -8.82 0.48
N GLY A 55 16.33 -7.97 0.02
CA GLY A 55 17.28 -8.29 -1.04
C GLY A 55 18.61 -7.59 -0.81
N THR A 56 19.63 -8.02 -1.54
CA THR A 56 20.94 -7.34 -1.57
C THR A 56 21.29 -6.98 -3.01
N PHE A 57 22.35 -6.20 -3.20
CA PHE A 57 22.79 -5.81 -4.54
C PHE A 57 23.10 -7.00 -5.46
N ASP A 58 23.84 -8.00 -4.95
CA ASP A 58 24.24 -9.18 -5.70
C ASP A 58 23.26 -10.37 -5.55
N GLY A 59 22.40 -10.32 -4.53
CA GLY A 59 21.50 -11.41 -4.15
C GLY A 59 20.12 -11.32 -4.81
N ALA A 60 19.44 -12.45 -4.88
CA ALA A 60 18.01 -12.47 -5.17
C ALA A 60 17.21 -11.80 -4.04
N PRO A 61 16.04 -11.20 -4.33
CA PRO A 61 15.11 -10.84 -3.29
C PRO A 61 14.47 -12.10 -2.69
N TYR A 62 14.26 -12.09 -1.38
CA TYR A 62 13.62 -13.14 -0.62
C TYR A 62 12.40 -12.58 0.10
N ILE A 63 11.33 -13.37 0.12
CA ILE A 63 10.06 -13.09 0.76
C ILE A 63 9.90 -14.04 1.94
N MET A 64 9.72 -13.50 3.15
CA MET A 64 9.28 -14.28 4.29
C MET A 64 7.78 -14.08 4.48
N MET A 65 7.02 -15.16 4.65
CA MET A 65 5.59 -15.09 4.95
C MET A 65 5.15 -16.14 5.96
N ASN A 66 4.00 -15.90 6.56
CA ASN A 66 3.24 -16.87 7.34
C ASN A 66 1.92 -17.20 6.63
N TYR A 67 2.01 -17.67 5.39
CA TYR A 67 0.85 -17.89 4.51
C TYR A 67 -0.11 -18.92 5.10
N GLN A 68 -1.41 -18.59 5.08
CA GLN A 68 -2.48 -19.43 5.58
C GLN A 68 -3.54 -19.55 4.49
N PRO A 69 -3.82 -20.76 3.99
CA PRO A 69 -4.75 -20.95 2.88
C PRO A 69 -6.16 -20.42 3.10
N THR A 70 -6.58 -20.26 4.35
CA THR A 70 -7.92 -19.81 4.74
C THR A 70 -8.01 -18.30 4.96
N VAL A 71 -6.90 -17.56 4.82
CA VAL A 71 -6.84 -16.11 5.03
C VAL A 71 -6.62 -15.43 3.69
N LEU A 72 -7.68 -14.85 3.12
CA LEU A 72 -7.63 -14.20 1.80
C LEU A 72 -6.62 -13.05 1.78
N ASP A 73 -6.52 -12.27 2.86
CA ASP A 73 -5.54 -11.18 2.96
C ASP A 73 -4.09 -11.65 2.78
N HIS A 74 -3.77 -12.92 3.07
CA HIS A 74 -2.42 -13.43 2.81
C HIS A 74 -2.09 -13.53 1.32
N VAL A 75 -3.09 -13.52 0.42
CA VAL A 75 -2.87 -13.40 -1.04
C VAL A 75 -2.49 -11.96 -1.40
N PHE A 76 -3.10 -10.97 -0.76
CA PHE A 76 -2.72 -9.57 -0.91
C PHE A 76 -1.35 -9.29 -0.31
N THR A 77 -1.03 -9.87 0.86
CA THR A 77 0.33 -9.83 1.41
C THR A 77 1.35 -10.42 0.43
N LEU A 78 1.01 -11.52 -0.26
CA LEU A 78 1.90 -12.06 -1.31
C LEU A 78 2.12 -11.06 -2.45
N ALA A 79 1.05 -10.42 -2.95
CA ALA A 79 1.16 -9.40 -3.99
C ALA A 79 2.00 -8.19 -3.53
N HIS A 80 1.82 -7.78 -2.28
CA HIS A 80 2.55 -6.70 -1.61
C HIS A 80 4.06 -7.00 -1.59
N GLU A 81 4.45 -8.13 -1.00
CA GLU A 81 5.87 -8.52 -0.90
C GLU A 81 6.50 -8.84 -2.26
N ALA A 82 5.70 -9.33 -3.22
CA ALA A 82 6.14 -9.48 -4.59
C ALA A 82 6.46 -8.13 -5.25
N GLY A 83 5.69 -7.09 -4.94
CA GLY A 83 5.96 -5.73 -5.43
C GLY A 83 7.29 -5.19 -4.89
N HIS A 84 7.54 -5.33 -3.59
CA HIS A 84 8.85 -4.99 -3.01
C HIS A 84 10.00 -5.79 -3.64
N SER A 85 9.82 -7.10 -3.80
CA SER A 85 10.85 -7.99 -4.36
C SER A 85 11.19 -7.61 -5.79
N MET A 86 10.19 -7.28 -6.61
CA MET A 86 10.41 -6.86 -7.99
C MET A 86 11.02 -5.45 -8.05
N HIS A 87 10.66 -4.54 -7.15
CA HIS A 87 11.32 -3.24 -7.04
C HIS A 87 12.82 -3.41 -6.70
N SER A 88 13.15 -4.21 -5.69
CA SER A 88 14.53 -4.58 -5.34
C SER A 88 15.27 -5.20 -6.53
N TYR A 89 14.65 -6.16 -7.21
CA TYR A 89 15.24 -6.83 -8.37
C TYR A 89 15.60 -5.85 -9.49
N TYR A 90 14.64 -5.00 -9.90
CA TYR A 90 14.86 -4.05 -11.00
C TYR A 90 15.86 -2.96 -10.65
N SER A 91 15.83 -2.45 -9.41
CA SER A 91 16.77 -1.44 -8.96
C SER A 91 18.20 -2.00 -8.86
N ALA A 92 18.40 -3.19 -8.26
CA ALA A 92 19.70 -3.85 -8.19
C ALA A 92 20.31 -4.16 -9.58
N LYS A 93 19.46 -4.50 -10.56
CA LYS A 93 19.91 -4.79 -11.93
C LYS A 93 20.24 -3.56 -12.76
N SER A 94 19.74 -2.38 -12.38
CA SER A 94 19.79 -1.18 -13.22
C SER A 94 20.62 -0.05 -12.63
N GLN A 95 20.84 -0.06 -11.32
CA GLN A 95 21.61 0.95 -10.60
C GLN A 95 22.94 0.39 -10.12
N PRO A 96 23.96 1.25 -9.93
CA PRO A 96 25.17 0.86 -9.22
C PRO A 96 24.89 0.70 -7.72
N PHE A 97 25.81 0.05 -6.99
CA PHE A 97 25.67 -0.26 -5.56
C PHE A 97 25.27 0.94 -4.68
N GLN A 98 25.74 2.14 -4.98
CA GLN A 98 25.37 3.33 -4.21
C GLN A 98 23.92 3.79 -4.41
N TYR A 99 23.24 3.34 -5.47
CA TYR A 99 21.92 3.85 -5.87
C TYR A 99 20.83 2.78 -5.99
N TYR A 100 21.11 1.50 -5.72
CA TYR A 100 20.11 0.45 -5.89
C TYR A 100 19.03 0.41 -4.80
N ASP A 101 19.36 0.91 -3.60
CA ASP A 101 18.39 0.98 -2.51
C ASP A 101 17.35 2.09 -2.78
N TYR A 102 16.27 2.11 -2.03
CA TYR A 102 15.22 3.12 -2.17
C TYR A 102 14.59 3.44 -0.82
N VAL A 103 14.01 4.63 -0.71
CA VAL A 103 13.36 5.03 0.55
C VAL A 103 11.98 4.38 0.67
N ILE A 104 11.54 4.17 1.92
CA ILE A 104 10.25 3.54 2.26
C ILE A 104 9.08 4.12 1.46
N PHE A 105 9.05 5.44 1.24
CA PHE A 105 7.96 6.10 0.52
C PHE A 105 7.72 5.52 -0.88
N VAL A 106 8.77 5.31 -1.69
CA VAL A 106 8.63 4.72 -3.04
C VAL A 106 8.57 3.19 -3.00
N ALA A 107 9.06 2.56 -1.92
CA ALA A 107 8.93 1.13 -1.71
C ALA A 107 7.46 0.72 -1.64
N GLU A 108 6.66 1.45 -0.84
CA GLU A 108 5.22 1.19 -0.64
C GLU A 108 4.38 1.42 -1.90
N VAL A 109 4.85 2.29 -2.80
CA VAL A 109 4.16 2.52 -4.08
C VAL A 109 4.14 1.24 -4.91
N ALA A 110 5.27 0.53 -5.01
CA ALA A 110 5.37 -0.69 -5.82
C ALA A 110 4.57 -1.87 -5.24
N SER A 111 4.61 -2.06 -3.91
CA SER A 111 3.86 -3.12 -3.24
C SER A 111 2.35 -2.89 -3.32
N THR A 112 1.92 -1.66 -3.05
CA THR A 112 0.50 -1.27 -3.12
C THR A 112 -0.02 -1.28 -4.55
N PHE A 113 0.79 -0.92 -5.55
CA PHE A 113 0.42 -1.03 -6.96
C PHE A 113 0.02 -2.47 -7.32
N ASN A 114 0.80 -3.47 -6.89
CA ASN A 114 0.48 -4.87 -7.12
C ASN A 114 -0.82 -5.28 -6.44
N GLU A 115 -1.10 -4.78 -5.23
CA GLU A 115 -2.39 -5.00 -4.56
C GLU A 115 -3.57 -4.43 -5.34
N GLN A 116 -3.43 -3.24 -5.94
CA GLN A 116 -4.48 -2.64 -6.77
C GLN A 116 -4.80 -3.51 -7.99
N LEU A 117 -3.78 -4.05 -8.64
CA LEU A 117 -3.95 -4.98 -9.77
C LEU A 117 -4.63 -6.29 -9.32
N LEU A 118 -4.18 -6.86 -8.20
CA LEU A 118 -4.79 -8.07 -7.63
C LEU A 118 -6.26 -7.83 -7.27
N SER A 119 -6.57 -6.70 -6.64
CA SER A 119 -7.93 -6.39 -6.23
C SER A 119 -8.87 -6.31 -7.44
N ARG A 120 -8.50 -5.53 -8.45
CA ARG A 120 -9.25 -5.42 -9.71
C ARG A 120 -9.43 -6.77 -10.39
N HIS A 121 -8.40 -7.61 -10.38
CA HIS A 121 -8.46 -8.97 -10.94
C HIS A 121 -9.48 -9.84 -10.20
N LEU A 122 -9.41 -9.88 -8.86
CA LEU A 122 -10.33 -10.68 -8.04
C LEU A 122 -11.77 -10.18 -8.14
N MET A 123 -11.99 -8.86 -8.15
CA MET A 123 -13.32 -8.26 -8.32
C MET A 123 -13.96 -8.64 -9.66
N ARG A 124 -13.18 -8.70 -10.74
CA ARG A 124 -13.65 -9.15 -12.07
C ARG A 124 -13.95 -10.64 -12.13
N GLN A 125 -13.33 -11.44 -11.27
CA GLN A 125 -13.53 -12.89 -11.19
C GLN A 125 -14.55 -13.33 -10.13
N ALA A 126 -15.03 -12.39 -9.31
CA ALA A 126 -16.03 -12.67 -8.29
C ALA A 126 -17.26 -13.32 -8.91
N LYS A 127 -17.74 -14.40 -8.31
CA LYS A 127 -18.84 -15.22 -8.86
C LYS A 127 -20.20 -14.88 -8.25
N THR A 128 -20.20 -14.19 -7.12
CA THR A 128 -21.41 -13.80 -6.39
C THR A 128 -21.28 -12.35 -5.96
N ASP A 129 -22.43 -11.70 -5.76
CA ASP A 129 -22.48 -10.33 -5.24
C ASP A 129 -21.85 -10.26 -3.83
N GLU A 130 -22.01 -11.29 -3.02
CA GLU A 130 -21.36 -11.39 -1.70
C GLU A 130 -19.82 -11.42 -1.81
N GLU A 131 -19.26 -12.18 -2.75
CA GLU A 131 -17.81 -12.22 -2.98
C GLU A 131 -17.29 -10.87 -3.48
N ARG A 132 -18.05 -10.24 -4.39
CA ARG A 132 -17.72 -8.93 -4.94
C ARG A 132 -17.79 -7.84 -3.87
N ALA A 133 -18.86 -7.80 -3.09
CA ALA A 133 -19.06 -6.86 -1.98
C ALA A 133 -17.96 -7.00 -0.92
N TYR A 134 -17.54 -8.21 -0.58
CA TYR A 134 -16.42 -8.43 0.34
C TYR A 134 -15.11 -7.81 -0.17
N LEU A 135 -14.78 -8.03 -1.45
CA LEU A 135 -13.56 -7.47 -2.06
C LEU A 135 -13.62 -5.94 -2.15
N ILE A 136 -14.78 -5.39 -2.51
CA ILE A 136 -15.00 -3.94 -2.56
C ILE A 136 -14.86 -3.33 -1.17
N ASN A 137 -15.52 -3.90 -0.15
CA ASN A 137 -15.42 -3.42 1.22
C ASN A 137 -13.97 -3.47 1.73
N ARG A 138 -13.20 -4.51 1.39
CA ARG A 138 -11.78 -4.58 1.73
C ARG A 138 -11.01 -3.39 1.17
N ASP A 139 -11.21 -3.02 -0.09
CA ASP A 139 -10.52 -1.89 -0.71
C ASP A 139 -10.98 -0.55 -0.14
N ILE A 140 -12.28 -0.39 0.15
CA ILE A 140 -12.82 0.78 0.86
C ILE A 140 -12.15 0.91 2.23
N ASP A 141 -12.07 -0.18 3.00
CA ASP A 141 -11.44 -0.19 4.33
C ASP A 141 -9.94 0.15 4.23
N ALA A 142 -9.24 -0.35 3.20
CA ALA A 142 -7.84 -0.03 2.96
C ALA A 142 -7.64 1.46 2.63
N ILE A 143 -8.45 2.03 1.73
CA ILE A 143 -8.37 3.45 1.39
C ILE A 143 -8.72 4.33 2.61
N ARG A 144 -9.81 4.02 3.32
CA ARG A 144 -10.20 4.75 4.54
C ARG A 144 -9.09 4.69 5.61
N GLY A 145 -8.52 3.52 5.84
CA GLY A 145 -7.50 3.29 6.86
C GLY A 145 -6.14 3.92 6.54
N THR A 146 -5.83 4.09 5.26
CA THR A 146 -4.51 4.53 4.81
C THR A 146 -4.50 5.98 4.33
N ILE A 147 -5.55 6.46 3.67
CA ILE A 147 -5.66 7.88 3.24
C ILE A 147 -6.32 8.69 4.35
N ILE A 148 -7.60 8.45 4.64
CA ILE A 148 -8.37 9.30 5.55
C ILE A 148 -7.79 9.29 6.96
N ARG A 149 -7.58 8.10 7.52
CA ARG A 149 -7.10 7.94 8.90
C ARG A 149 -5.66 8.45 9.10
N GLN A 150 -4.74 8.12 8.18
CA GLN A 150 -3.34 8.57 8.32
C GLN A 150 -3.18 10.06 8.05
N THR A 151 -4.04 10.66 7.21
CA THR A 151 -4.08 12.12 7.03
C THR A 151 -4.53 12.81 8.31
N MET A 152 -5.58 12.30 8.98
CA MET A 152 -5.98 12.79 10.29
C MET A 152 -4.83 12.70 11.32
N PHE A 153 -4.08 11.61 11.31
CA PHE A 153 -2.92 11.43 12.18
C PHE A 153 -1.79 12.41 11.87
N ALA A 154 -1.50 12.64 10.59
CA ALA A 154 -0.50 13.62 10.17
C ALA A 154 -0.90 15.05 10.57
N GLU A 155 -2.18 15.39 10.43
CA GLU A 155 -2.71 16.68 10.84
C GLU A 155 -2.66 16.86 12.36
N PHE A 156 -3.00 15.83 13.13
CA PHE A 156 -2.82 15.84 14.59
C PHE A 156 -1.35 16.09 14.97
N GLU A 157 -0.43 15.34 14.37
CA GLU A 157 1.00 15.51 14.61
C GLU A 157 1.46 16.94 14.30
N LYS A 158 1.03 17.50 13.16
CA LYS A 158 1.29 18.89 12.78
C LYS A 158 0.77 19.88 13.83
N VAL A 159 -0.50 19.77 14.22
CA VAL A 159 -1.15 20.67 15.19
C VAL A 159 -0.42 20.65 16.53
N ILE A 160 -0.07 19.47 17.04
CA ILE A 160 0.65 19.35 18.31
C ILE A 160 2.04 19.98 18.25
N HIS A 161 2.78 19.81 17.15
CA HIS A 161 4.08 20.44 16.99
C HIS A 161 3.96 21.97 16.91
N GLU A 162 2.97 22.49 16.17
CA GLU A 162 2.70 23.94 16.10
C GLU A 162 2.36 24.54 17.47
N LEU A 163 1.60 23.81 18.31
CA LEU A 163 1.32 24.22 19.69
C LEU A 163 2.58 24.23 20.56
N ALA A 164 3.45 23.24 20.43
CA ALA A 164 4.72 23.23 21.15
C ALA A 164 5.63 24.41 20.72
N GLU A 165 5.69 24.68 19.41
CA GLU A 165 6.48 25.76 18.83
C GLU A 165 5.98 27.16 19.26
N SER A 166 4.67 27.31 19.46
CA SER A 166 4.07 28.54 19.98
C SER A 166 4.20 28.70 21.51
N GLY A 167 4.77 27.71 22.20
CA GLY A 167 4.95 27.73 23.66
C GLY A 167 3.71 27.32 24.45
N GLU A 168 2.70 26.75 23.81
CA GLU A 168 1.50 26.24 24.48
C GLU A 168 1.82 24.93 25.23
N PRO A 169 1.30 24.74 26.46
CA PRO A 169 1.56 23.54 27.24
C PRO A 169 0.79 22.33 26.70
N LEU A 170 1.52 21.28 26.31
CA LEU A 170 0.95 20.02 25.83
C LEU A 170 0.48 19.12 26.98
N THR A 171 -0.66 19.47 27.58
CA THR A 171 -1.33 18.67 28.61
C THR A 171 -2.17 17.53 28.00
N ILE A 172 -2.60 16.55 28.82
CA ILE A 172 -3.52 15.49 28.37
C ILE A 172 -4.85 16.08 27.85
N ASP A 173 -5.36 17.15 28.48
CA ASP A 173 -6.59 17.80 28.03
C ASP A 173 -6.41 18.48 26.67
N CYS A 174 -5.24 19.07 26.41
CA CYS A 174 -4.88 19.60 25.10
C CYS A 174 -4.90 18.49 24.04
N PHE A 175 -4.19 17.38 24.27
CA PHE A 175 -4.17 16.24 23.35
C PHE A 175 -5.57 15.68 23.05
N LYS A 176 -6.37 15.44 24.10
CA LYS A 176 -7.75 14.94 23.95
C LYS A 176 -8.61 15.91 23.14
N SER A 177 -8.51 17.21 23.42
CA SER A 177 -9.30 18.25 22.76
C SER A 177 -8.94 18.36 21.27
N GLU A 178 -7.66 18.48 20.93
CA GLU A 178 -7.23 18.57 19.53
C GLU A 178 -7.56 17.30 18.75
N TYR A 179 -7.38 16.13 19.36
CA TYR A 179 -7.74 14.87 18.72
C TYR A 179 -9.26 14.72 18.51
N GLU A 180 -10.08 15.14 19.49
CA GLU A 180 -11.55 15.12 19.35
C GLU A 180 -12.04 16.03 18.22
N LYS A 181 -11.44 17.21 18.03
CA LYS A 181 -11.77 18.10 16.91
C LYS A 181 -11.53 17.40 15.57
N LEU A 182 -10.40 16.71 15.43
CA LEU A 182 -10.06 15.97 14.22
C LEU A 182 -10.96 14.75 14.00
N LEU A 183 -11.30 14.00 15.06
CA LEU A 183 -12.28 12.92 14.95
C LEU A 183 -13.62 13.42 14.39
N LYS A 184 -14.12 14.56 14.89
CA LYS A 184 -15.36 15.16 14.38
C LYS A 184 -15.25 15.61 12.92
N ALA A 185 -14.11 16.21 12.55
CA ALA A 185 -13.89 16.69 11.19
C ALA A 185 -13.79 15.55 10.17
N TYR A 186 -13.10 14.46 10.50
CA TYR A 186 -12.82 13.37 9.56
C TYR A 186 -13.89 12.29 9.51
N PHE A 187 -14.61 12.01 10.60
CA PHE A 187 -15.64 10.97 10.65
C PHE A 187 -17.07 11.50 10.49
N GLY A 188 -17.25 12.82 10.58
CA GLY A 188 -18.54 13.47 10.37
C GLY A 188 -19.54 13.30 11.53
N PRO A 189 -20.72 13.92 11.41
CA PRO A 189 -21.66 14.08 12.53
C PRO A 189 -22.38 12.78 12.94
N ASN A 190 -22.43 11.78 12.05
CA ASN A 190 -23.12 10.51 12.30
C ASN A 190 -22.23 9.48 13.02
N PHE A 191 -20.95 9.77 13.20
CA PHE A 191 -20.03 8.89 13.89
C PHE A 191 -20.07 9.13 15.39
N VAL A 192 -20.37 8.08 16.16
CA VAL A 192 -20.38 8.15 17.62
C VAL A 192 -18.93 8.16 18.13
N ILE A 193 -18.53 9.22 18.81
CA ILE A 193 -17.20 9.34 19.44
C ILE A 193 -17.33 8.98 20.91
N ASP A 194 -16.91 7.77 21.26
CA ASP A 194 -16.78 7.35 22.65
C ASP A 194 -15.70 8.16 23.37
N GLU A 195 -15.86 8.39 24.68
CA GLU A 195 -14.93 9.19 25.48
C GLU A 195 -13.49 8.62 25.43
N GLN A 196 -13.35 7.30 25.34
CA GLN A 196 -12.07 6.61 25.24
C GLN A 196 -11.36 6.86 23.91
N LEU A 197 -12.08 7.15 22.82
CA LEU A 197 -11.49 7.33 21.50
C LEU A 197 -10.58 8.58 21.45
N LYS A 198 -10.85 9.57 22.31
CA LYS A 198 -10.03 10.78 22.46
C LYS A 198 -8.61 10.49 22.96
N LEU A 199 -8.40 9.34 23.60
CA LEU A 199 -7.10 8.89 24.10
C LEU A 199 -6.30 8.09 23.07
N GLU A 200 -6.86 7.84 21.89
CA GLU A 200 -6.21 7.02 20.88
C GLU A 200 -4.86 7.59 20.43
N CYS A 201 -4.71 8.91 20.39
CA CYS A 201 -3.45 9.55 20.06
C CYS A 201 -2.27 9.06 20.92
N LEU A 202 -2.51 8.65 22.17
CA LEU A 202 -1.48 8.23 23.11
C LEU A 202 -0.95 6.81 22.85
N ARG A 203 -1.64 6.01 22.03
CA ARG A 203 -1.25 4.61 21.73
C ARG A 203 -0.69 4.42 20.33
N ILE A 204 -0.60 5.46 19.51
CA ILE A 204 -0.12 5.38 18.12
C ILE A 204 1.42 5.43 18.14
N PRO A 205 2.13 4.32 17.86
CA PRO A 205 3.58 4.28 17.98
C PRO A 205 4.29 5.21 17.00
N HIS A 206 3.66 5.50 15.85
CA HIS A 206 4.25 6.34 14.82
C HIS A 206 4.40 7.80 15.23
N PHE A 207 3.64 8.30 16.22
CA PHE A 207 3.84 9.66 16.74
C PHE A 207 5.15 9.83 17.52
N TYR A 208 5.82 8.73 17.87
CA TYR A 208 7.16 8.75 18.45
C TYR A 208 8.27 8.74 17.37
N ARG A 209 7.90 8.96 16.10
CA ARG A 209 8.80 9.18 14.95
C ARG A 209 8.25 10.32 14.11
N ALA A 210 8.80 11.51 14.32
CA ALA A 210 8.30 12.76 13.74
C ALA A 210 8.02 12.66 12.23
N PHE A 211 6.81 13.03 11.83
CA PHE A 211 6.31 13.17 10.45
C PHE A 211 6.51 11.91 9.59
N TYR A 212 6.15 10.77 10.14
CA TYR A 212 6.23 9.49 9.42
C TYR A 212 4.93 9.14 8.69
N VAL A 213 3.77 9.37 9.31
CA VAL A 213 2.49 8.77 8.90
C VAL A 213 1.93 9.29 7.58
N TYR A 214 2.20 10.54 7.20
CA TYR A 214 1.68 11.12 5.95
C TYR A 214 2.16 10.38 4.69
N LYS A 215 3.28 9.66 4.80
CA LYS A 215 3.87 8.85 3.72
C LYS A 215 2.95 7.72 3.28
N TYR A 216 2.11 7.20 4.19
CA TYR A 216 1.12 6.18 3.86
C TYR A 216 0.02 6.71 2.93
N ALA A 217 -0.58 7.85 3.28
CA ALA A 217 -1.63 8.47 2.47
C ALA A 217 -1.11 8.86 1.08
N THR A 218 0.06 9.50 1.04
CA THR A 218 0.72 9.89 -0.21
C THR A 218 1.19 8.68 -1.04
N GLY A 219 1.70 7.63 -0.40
CA GLY A 219 2.15 6.40 -1.07
C GLY A 219 0.99 5.63 -1.71
N LEU A 220 -0.11 5.41 -0.99
CA LEU A 220 -1.29 4.76 -1.55
C LEU A 220 -1.93 5.59 -2.67
N SER A 221 -1.98 6.92 -2.51
CA SER A 221 -2.49 7.80 -3.58
C SER A 221 -1.66 7.69 -4.86
N ALA A 222 -0.32 7.69 -4.73
CA ALA A 222 0.58 7.48 -5.86
C ALA A 222 0.40 6.10 -6.50
N ALA A 223 0.26 5.04 -5.69
CA ALA A 223 0.06 3.68 -6.17
C ALA A 223 -1.26 3.51 -6.94
N ILE A 224 -2.37 4.07 -6.42
CA ILE A 224 -3.66 4.07 -7.11
C ILE A 224 -3.54 4.82 -8.43
N ALA A 225 -3.05 6.06 -8.42
CA ALA A 225 -2.90 6.88 -9.63
C ALA A 225 -2.01 6.21 -10.69
N LEU A 226 -0.89 5.61 -10.30
CA LEU A 226 -0.03 4.84 -11.21
C LEU A 226 -0.74 3.60 -11.74
N SER A 227 -1.44 2.85 -10.89
CA SER A 227 -2.17 1.65 -11.32
C SER A 227 -3.24 1.98 -12.35
N GLU A 228 -3.96 3.10 -12.16
CA GLU A 228 -4.95 3.57 -13.14
C GLU A 228 -4.30 4.01 -14.43
N ARG A 229 -3.21 4.77 -14.36
CA ARG A 229 -2.46 5.21 -15.52
C ARG A 229 -1.94 4.03 -16.34
N VAL A 230 -1.38 3.01 -15.70
CA VAL A 230 -0.86 1.82 -16.41
C VAL A 230 -2.00 0.97 -16.99
N LEU A 231 -3.09 0.77 -16.25
CA LEU A 231 -4.20 -0.08 -16.69
C LEU A 231 -5.08 0.56 -17.78
N SER A 232 -5.14 1.89 -17.84
CA SER A 232 -5.88 2.64 -18.86
C SER A 232 -5.01 3.15 -20.02
N GLY A 233 -3.68 3.12 -19.84
CA GLY A 233 -2.70 3.60 -20.81
C GLY A 233 -2.22 2.52 -21.78
N GLY A 234 -1.02 2.74 -22.32
CA GLY A 234 -0.37 1.84 -23.26
C GLY A 234 1.09 1.56 -22.91
N PRO A 235 1.90 1.16 -23.92
CA PRO A 235 3.29 0.77 -23.70
C PRO A 235 4.15 1.86 -23.03
N ARG A 236 3.83 3.13 -23.23
CA ARG A 236 4.55 4.25 -22.63
C ARG A 236 4.33 4.30 -21.11
N GLU A 237 3.07 4.30 -20.68
CA GLU A 237 2.69 4.36 -19.27
C GLU A 237 3.29 3.18 -18.48
N LEU A 238 3.26 1.99 -19.08
CA LEU A 238 3.94 0.81 -18.51
C LEU A 238 5.46 1.00 -18.43
N SER A 239 6.10 1.48 -19.50
CA SER A 239 7.55 1.74 -19.51
C SER A 239 7.97 2.77 -18.48
N ASP A 240 7.16 3.80 -18.25
CA ASP A 240 7.42 4.82 -17.23
C ASP A 240 7.39 4.20 -15.82
N TYR A 241 6.39 3.35 -15.52
CA TYR A 241 6.32 2.61 -14.25
C TYR A 241 7.50 1.62 -14.07
N LEU A 242 7.86 0.87 -15.11
CA LEU A 242 9.00 -0.03 -15.05
C LEU A 242 10.33 0.73 -14.90
N SER A 243 10.43 1.94 -15.45
CA SER A 243 11.60 2.81 -15.26
C SER A 243 11.69 3.32 -13.81
N PHE A 244 10.55 3.60 -13.19
CA PHE A 244 10.48 3.89 -11.76
C PHE A 244 11.03 2.75 -10.89
N LEU A 245 10.62 1.50 -11.15
CA LEU A 245 11.15 0.33 -10.42
C LEU A 245 12.66 0.12 -10.62
N LYS A 246 13.21 0.59 -11.74
CA LYS A 246 14.65 0.55 -12.04
C LYS A 246 15.41 1.73 -11.43
N GLY A 247 14.71 2.72 -10.87
CA GLY A 247 15.28 3.99 -10.45
C GLY A 247 16.10 3.95 -9.16
N GLY A 248 15.82 2.99 -8.25
CA GLY A 248 16.42 2.95 -6.92
C GLY A 248 16.36 4.31 -6.23
N CYS A 249 17.50 4.81 -5.76
CA CYS A 249 17.66 6.15 -5.19
C CYS A 249 18.51 7.08 -6.07
N SER A 250 18.52 6.84 -7.39
CA SER A 250 19.24 7.69 -8.35
C SER A 250 18.70 9.12 -8.46
N LYS A 251 17.47 9.37 -7.99
CA LYS A 251 16.82 10.68 -7.93
C LYS A 251 16.01 10.81 -6.65
N TYR A 252 15.55 12.04 -6.36
CA TYR A 252 14.60 12.24 -5.27
C TYR A 252 13.29 11.48 -5.54
N PRO A 253 12.63 10.97 -4.48
CA PRO A 253 11.40 10.17 -4.62
C PRO A 253 10.28 10.83 -5.43
N LEU A 254 10.10 12.15 -5.25
CA LEU A 254 9.08 12.91 -5.98
C LEU A 254 9.43 13.05 -7.48
N ASP A 255 10.71 13.12 -7.81
CA ASP A 255 11.17 13.17 -9.20
C ASP A 255 11.00 11.81 -9.89
N LEU A 256 11.28 10.71 -9.19
CA LEU A 256 11.04 9.35 -9.69
C LEU A 256 9.55 9.12 -10.00
N LEU A 257 8.65 9.58 -9.12
CA LEU A 257 7.21 9.49 -9.37
C LEU A 257 6.75 10.40 -10.51
N ARG A 258 7.33 11.61 -10.62
CA ARG A 258 7.01 12.53 -11.72
C ARG A 258 7.43 11.95 -13.07
N ASP A 259 8.60 11.32 -13.14
CA ASP A 259 9.05 10.57 -14.33
C ASP A 259 8.12 9.38 -14.64
N ALA A 260 7.57 8.74 -13.60
CA ALA A 260 6.53 7.73 -13.70
C ALA A 260 5.13 8.28 -14.06
N GLY A 261 5.01 9.59 -14.28
CA GLY A 261 3.78 10.28 -14.67
C GLY A 261 2.84 10.68 -13.53
N VAL A 262 3.31 10.67 -12.28
CA VAL A 262 2.54 11.06 -11.09
C VAL A 262 3.27 12.17 -10.34
N ASP A 263 2.75 13.40 -10.40
CA ASP A 263 3.32 14.55 -9.70
C ASP A 263 2.66 14.75 -8.33
N MET A 264 3.34 14.28 -7.28
CA MET A 264 2.87 14.39 -5.89
C MET A 264 2.91 15.82 -5.33
N ALA A 265 3.39 16.80 -6.09
CA ALA A 265 3.27 18.22 -5.75
C ALA A 265 1.93 18.82 -6.24
N LYS A 266 1.06 18.03 -6.87
CA LYS A 266 -0.28 18.40 -7.33
C LYS A 266 -1.34 17.59 -6.59
N SER A 267 -2.58 18.05 -6.64
CA SER A 267 -3.73 17.36 -6.02
C SER A 267 -4.17 16.11 -6.78
N GLY A 268 -3.91 16.06 -8.10
CA GLY A 268 -4.36 14.99 -8.99
C GLY A 268 -4.21 13.55 -8.45
N PRO A 269 -3.06 13.12 -7.91
CA PRO A 269 -2.91 11.76 -7.38
C PRO A 269 -3.84 11.45 -6.20
N VAL A 270 -4.11 12.45 -5.35
CA VAL A 270 -5.05 12.31 -4.23
C VAL A 270 -6.48 12.32 -4.73
N GLU A 271 -6.81 13.22 -5.68
CA GLU A 271 -8.12 13.27 -6.33
C GLU A 271 -8.47 11.92 -6.98
N THR A 272 -7.55 11.34 -7.76
CA THR A 272 -7.73 10.00 -8.36
C THR A 272 -8.01 8.92 -7.31
N ALA A 273 -7.33 8.96 -6.16
CA ALA A 273 -7.57 7.99 -5.10
C ALA A 273 -8.94 8.17 -4.42
N LEU A 274 -9.43 9.41 -4.30
CA LEU A 274 -10.75 9.72 -3.77
C LEU A 274 -11.86 9.39 -4.78
N ASP A 275 -11.66 9.64 -6.06
CA ASP A 275 -12.59 9.24 -7.12
C ASP A 275 -12.75 7.71 -7.16
N ARG A 276 -11.63 6.98 -6.98
CA ARG A 276 -11.65 5.52 -6.85
C ARG A 276 -12.42 5.08 -5.60
N PHE A 277 -12.26 5.78 -4.49
CA PHE A 277 -13.00 5.51 -3.26
C PHE A 277 -14.50 5.72 -3.44
N GLU A 278 -14.91 6.84 -4.03
CA GLU A 278 -16.31 7.13 -4.37
C GLU A 278 -16.91 6.04 -5.25
N THR A 279 -16.22 5.69 -6.35
CA THR A 279 -16.66 4.62 -7.26
C THR A 279 -16.85 3.29 -6.52
N LEU A 280 -15.95 2.93 -5.61
CA LEU A 280 -16.07 1.68 -4.83
C LEU A 280 -17.27 1.72 -3.87
N VAL A 281 -17.53 2.86 -3.24
CA VAL A 281 -18.69 3.03 -2.34
C VAL A 281 -19.98 2.91 -3.14
N ASP A 282 -20.08 3.57 -4.29
CA ASP A 282 -21.25 3.47 -5.19
C ASP A 282 -21.46 2.04 -5.69
N GLU A 283 -20.38 1.36 -6.08
CA GLU A 283 -20.45 -0.06 -6.48
C GLU A 283 -20.91 -0.96 -5.33
N LEU A 284 -20.52 -0.68 -4.08
CA LEU A 284 -20.96 -1.45 -2.92
C LEU A 284 -22.44 -1.20 -2.61
N ASP A 285 -22.89 0.06 -2.64
CA ASP A 285 -24.28 0.44 -2.39
C ASP A 285 -25.23 -0.20 -3.40
N ALA A 286 -24.83 -0.28 -4.67
CA ALA A 286 -25.62 -0.95 -5.70
C ALA A 286 -25.70 -2.48 -5.56
N LEU A 287 -24.83 -3.11 -4.76
CA LEU A 287 -24.81 -4.56 -4.51
C LEU A 287 -25.56 -4.98 -3.24
N LEU A 288 -25.86 -4.03 -2.34
CA LEU A 288 -26.54 -4.25 -1.05
C LEU A 288 -28.03 -3.92 -1.12
#